data_AF-A0A085MY65-F1
#
_entry.id   AF-A0A085MY65-F1
#
_cell.length_a   1.000
_cell.length_b   1.000
_cell.length_c   1.000
_cell.angle_alpha   90.00
_cell.angle_beta   90.00
_cell.angle_gamma   90.00
#
_symmetry.space_group_name_H-M   'P 1'
#
loop_
_entity.id
_entity.type
_entity.pdbx_description
1 polymer ?
#
loop_
_entity_poly.entity_id
_entity_poly.type
_entity_poly.pdbx_seq_one_letter_code
_entity_poly.pdbx_strand_id
1 'polypeptide(L)'
;MEIPKFSGRTRDWPMFITSFRQSVHDILDSDTERLNILRELLDDDVKRSVSKYLYNPKCYEELMRILERRYGNPQRIIHACLKSIEALSTWKDFDLPGLRSFCNELQGIVATLSLWEIIM
;
A
#
# COMPACT_ATOMS: atom_id res chain seq x y z
N MET A 1 12.49 10.66 3.09
CA MET A 1 11.87 9.33 3.25
C MET A 1 11.74 8.70 1.88
N GLU A 2 12.09 7.43 1.74
CA GLU A 2 11.82 6.69 0.51
C GLU A 2 10.33 6.28 0.50
N ILE A 3 9.63 6.52 -0.60
CA ILE A 3 8.23 6.10 -0.74
C ILE A 3 8.24 4.61 -1.07
N PRO A 4 7.55 3.75 -0.30
CA PRO A 4 7.54 2.33 -0.59
C PRO A 4 6.86 2.04 -1.92
N LYS A 5 7.32 0.99 -2.61
CA LYS A 5 6.57 0.44 -3.74
C LYS A 5 5.25 -0.15 -3.27
N PHE A 6 4.22 -0.02 -4.09
CA PHE A 6 2.90 -0.59 -3.83
C PHE A 6 2.68 -1.87 -4.62
N SER A 7 2.66 -2.98 -3.89
CA SER A 7 2.47 -4.33 -4.43
C SER A 7 1.02 -4.67 -4.78
N GLY A 8 0.06 -3.80 -4.44
CA GLY A 8 -1.36 -4.11 -4.55
C GLY A 8 -1.92 -4.88 -3.35
N ARG A 9 -1.11 -5.13 -2.31
CA ARG A 9 -1.61 -5.66 -1.04
C ARG A 9 -2.45 -4.59 -0.33
N THR A 10 -3.74 -4.88 -0.16
CA THR A 10 -4.71 -3.99 0.50
C THR A 10 -4.23 -3.50 1.86
N ARG A 11 -3.60 -4.37 2.67
CA ARG A 11 -3.05 -4.02 3.98
C ARG A 11 -2.00 -2.91 3.92
N ASP A 12 -1.20 -2.86 2.85
CA ASP A 12 -0.08 -1.93 2.75
C ASP A 12 -0.52 -0.55 2.20
N TRP A 13 -1.79 -0.44 1.75
CA TRP A 13 -2.34 0.79 1.18
C TRP A 13 -2.22 2.02 2.08
N PRO A 14 -2.58 1.98 3.39
CA PRO A 14 -2.56 3.17 4.25
C PRO A 14 -1.17 3.79 4.34
N MET A 15 -0.14 2.95 4.49
CA MET A 15 1.25 3.39 4.54
C MET A 15 1.67 4.01 3.20
N PHE A 16 1.35 3.33 2.09
CA PHE A 16 1.67 3.79 0.75
C PHE A 16 1.02 5.15 0.45
N ILE A 17 -0.30 5.27 0.61
CA ILE A 17 -1.04 6.47 0.23
C ILE A 17 -0.64 7.67 1.09
N THR A 18 -0.40 7.46 2.39
CA THR A 18 0.09 8.51 3.29
C THR A 18 1.46 9.02 2.83
N SER A 19 2.40 8.10 2.58
CA SER A 19 3.76 8.44 2.14
C SER A 19 3.76 9.14 0.77
N PHE A 20 2.97 8.63 -0.16
CA PHE A 20 2.83 9.19 -1.51
C PHE A 20 2.20 10.58 -1.48
N ARG A 21 1.17 10.81 -0.63
CA ARG A 21 0.56 12.13 -0.52
C ARG A 21 1.53 13.18 -0.01
N GLN A 22 2.15 12.89 1.13
CA GLN A 22 3.09 13.80 1.80
C GLN A 22 4.35 14.11 0.99
N SER A 23 4.74 13.22 0.07
CA SER A 23 6.02 13.35 -0.66
C SER A 23 5.85 13.71 -2.14
N VAL A 24 4.67 13.48 -2.72
CA VAL A 24 4.45 13.62 -4.19
C VAL A 24 3.14 14.35 -4.49
N HIS A 25 2.00 13.82 -4.04
CA HIS A 25 0.69 14.38 -4.42
C HIS A 25 0.56 15.82 -3.95
N ASP A 26 0.86 16.10 -2.69
CA ASP A 26 0.65 17.41 -2.06
C ASP A 26 1.79 18.39 -2.36
N ILE A 27 2.91 17.91 -2.91
CA ILE A 27 4.15 18.68 -3.10
C ILE A 27 4.35 19.12 -4.55
N LEU A 28 4.05 18.26 -5.51
CA LEU A 28 4.21 18.57 -6.93
C LEU A 28 2.93 19.17 -7.48
N ASP A 29 3.00 20.15 -8.36
CA ASP A 29 1.81 20.74 -9.01
C ASP A 29 1.40 20.03 -10.32
N SER A 30 2.33 19.25 -10.90
CA SER A 30 2.14 18.63 -12.21
C SER A 30 1.61 17.20 -12.11
N ASP A 31 0.41 16.96 -12.62
CA ASP A 31 -0.15 15.60 -12.76
C ASP A 31 0.73 14.69 -13.62
N THR A 32 1.51 15.25 -14.55
CA THR A 32 2.44 14.47 -15.36
C THR A 32 3.58 13.91 -14.50
N GLU A 33 4.14 14.74 -13.61
CA GLU A 33 5.22 14.33 -12.71
C GLU A 33 4.71 13.36 -11.65
N ARG A 34 3.55 13.66 -11.04
CA ARG A 34 2.87 12.78 -10.09
C ARG A 34 2.58 11.41 -10.71
N LEU A 35 2.08 11.37 -11.94
CA LEU A 35 1.77 10.13 -12.65
C LEU A 35 3.02 9.32 -12.97
N ASN A 36 4.11 9.97 -13.40
CA ASN A 36 5.38 9.28 -13.67
C ASN A 36 5.93 8.63 -12.41
N ILE A 37 5.96 9.35 -11.29
CA ILE A 37 6.44 8.80 -10.01
C ILE A 37 5.51 7.69 -9.52
N LEU A 38 4.20 7.92 -9.54
CA LEU A 38 3.21 6.89 -9.18
C LEU A 38 3.45 5.62 -10.00
N ARG A 39 3.64 5.73 -11.31
CA ARG A 39 3.93 4.59 -12.17
C ARG A 39 5.18 3.83 -11.71
N GLU A 40 6.27 4.50 -11.35
CA GLU A 40 7.47 3.79 -10.88
C GLU A 40 7.29 3.09 -9.52
N LEU A 41 6.38 3.61 -8.69
CA LEU A 41 6.07 3.04 -7.38
C LEU A 41 5.08 1.87 -7.44
N LEU A 42 4.32 1.70 -8.52
CA LEU A 42 3.40 0.57 -8.66
C LEU A 42 4.13 -0.69 -9.16
N ASP A 43 3.83 -1.83 -8.54
CA ASP A 43 4.26 -3.13 -9.07
C ASP A 43 3.52 -3.47 -10.37
N ASP A 44 4.11 -4.39 -11.15
CA ASP A 44 3.65 -4.70 -12.51
C ASP A 44 2.20 -5.21 -12.59
N ASP A 45 1.74 -5.96 -11.59
CA ASP A 45 0.35 -6.42 -11.53
C ASP A 45 -0.63 -5.27 -11.33
N VAL A 46 -0.28 -4.32 -10.45
CA VAL A 46 -1.10 -3.13 -10.24
C VAL A 46 -1.10 -2.31 -11.51
N LYS A 47 0.06 -2.11 -12.15
CA LYS A 47 0.18 -1.40 -13.43
C LYS A 47 -0.71 -2.00 -14.51
N ARG A 48 -0.66 -3.32 -14.70
CA ARG A 48 -1.51 -4.03 -15.67
C ARG A 48 -2.99 -3.75 -15.42
N SER A 49 -3.41 -3.75 -14.16
CA SER A 49 -4.82 -3.58 -13.78
C SER A 49 -5.39 -2.16 -14.00
N VAL A 50 -4.53 -1.15 -14.12
CA VAL A 50 -4.90 0.26 -14.32
C VAL A 50 -4.27 0.90 -15.56
N SER A 51 -3.76 0.06 -16.48
CA SER A 51 -2.97 0.48 -17.65
C SER A 51 -3.64 1.56 -18.51
N LYS A 52 -4.97 1.52 -18.64
CA LYS A 52 -5.76 2.51 -19.37
C LYS A 52 -5.64 3.96 -18.86
N TYR A 53 -5.15 4.17 -17.63
CA TYR A 53 -4.99 5.48 -17.02
C TYR A 53 -3.51 5.89 -16.84
N LEU A 54 -2.58 4.95 -16.91
CA LEU A 54 -1.20 5.14 -16.48
C LEU A 54 -0.30 5.97 -17.41
N TYR A 55 -0.78 6.27 -18.62
CA TYR A 55 0.00 6.95 -19.65
C TYR A 55 -0.61 8.28 -20.10
N ASN A 56 -1.70 8.71 -19.46
CA ASN A 56 -2.35 9.98 -19.75
C ASN A 56 -2.43 10.82 -18.46
N PRO A 57 -1.68 11.92 -18.34
CA PRO A 57 -1.73 12.80 -17.18
C PRO A 57 -3.14 13.29 -16.84
N LYS A 58 -4.01 13.49 -17.84
CA LYS A 58 -5.41 13.90 -17.63
C LYS A 58 -6.25 12.84 -16.88
N CYS A 59 -5.74 11.61 -16.77
CA CYS A 59 -6.37 10.52 -16.05
C CYS A 59 -5.83 10.34 -14.63
N TYR A 60 -4.88 11.16 -14.18
CA TYR A 60 -4.25 11.02 -12.86
C TYR A 60 -5.27 10.99 -11.72
N GLU A 61 -6.16 11.98 -11.66
CA GLU A 61 -7.21 12.06 -10.65
C GLU A 61 -8.13 10.82 -10.65
N GLU A 62 -8.48 10.35 -11.85
CA GLU A 62 -9.33 9.15 -11.98
C GLU A 62 -8.58 7.89 -11.55
N LEU A 63 -7.29 7.78 -11.87
CA LEU A 63 -6.43 6.70 -11.40
C LEU A 63 -6.39 6.67 -9.87
N MET A 64 -6.20 7.83 -9.22
CA MET A 64 -6.18 7.93 -7.76
C MET A 64 -7.51 7.47 -7.15
N ARG A 65 -8.65 7.90 -7.70
CA ARG A 65 -9.98 7.41 -7.25
C ARG A 65 -10.14 5.90 -7.39
N ILE A 66 -9.64 5.31 -8.47
CA ILE A 66 -9.73 3.87 -8.70
C ILE A 66 -8.88 3.09 -7.72
N LEU A 67 -7.66 3.54 -7.44
CA LEU A 67 -6.78 2.94 -6.45
C LEU A 67 -7.39 3.05 -5.05
N GLU A 68 -7.89 4.24 -4.67
CA GLU A 68 -8.56 4.48 -3.39
C GLU A 68 -9.80 3.58 -3.23
N ARG A 69 -10.66 3.50 -4.26
CA ARG A 69 -11.84 2.62 -4.22
C ARG A 69 -11.46 1.15 -4.07
N ARG A 70 -10.36 0.71 -4.69
CA ARG A 70 -9.95 -0.69 -4.69
C ARG A 70 -9.26 -1.09 -3.39
N TYR A 71 -8.43 -0.22 -2.83
CA TYR A 71 -7.52 -0.55 -1.74
C TYR A 71 -7.78 0.22 -0.45
N GLY A 72 -8.40 1.40 -0.52
CA GLY A 72 -8.65 2.29 0.62
C GLY A 72 -9.93 2.02 1.41
N ASN A 73 -10.67 0.95 1.10
CA ASN A 73 -11.86 0.62 1.89
C ASN A 73 -11.45 0.11 3.29
N PRO A 74 -11.89 0.77 4.39
CA PRO A 74 -11.48 0.42 5.75
C PRO A 74 -11.78 -1.04 6.11
N GLN A 75 -12.99 -1.51 5.78
CA GLN A 75 -13.43 -2.87 6.11
C GLN A 75 -12.60 -3.92 5.37
N ARG A 76 -12.23 -3.65 4.11
CA ARG A 76 -11.35 -4.54 3.34
C ARG A 76 -9.94 -4.56 3.91
N ILE A 77 -9.44 -3.45 4.44
CA ILE A 77 -8.13 -3.38 5.07
C ILE A 77 -8.12 -4.15 6.39
N ILE A 78 -9.11 -3.93 7.26
CA ILE A 78 -9.27 -4.70 8.51
C ILE A 78 -9.36 -6.20 8.20
N HIS A 79 -10.18 -6.60 7.22
CA HIS A 79 -10.29 -7.99 6.81
C HIS A 79 -8.98 -8.56 6.26
N ALA A 80 -8.20 -7.77 5.51
CA ALA A 80 -6.88 -8.17 5.03
C ALA A 80 -5.86 -8.33 6.19
N CYS A 81 -5.92 -7.46 7.20
CA CYS A 81 -5.13 -7.61 8.43
C CYS A 81 -5.48 -8.91 9.15
N LEU A 82 -6.77 -9.19 9.39
CA LEU A 82 -7.21 -10.42 10.05
C LEU A 82 -6.75 -11.67 9.31
N LYS A 83 -6.93 -11.72 7.98
CA LYS A 83 -6.41 -12.82 7.15
C LYS A 83 -4.90 -12.97 7.24
N SER A 84 -4.17 -11.86 7.38
CA SER A 84 -2.72 -11.90 7.56
C SER A 84 -2.33 -12.49 8.91
N ILE A 85 -3.08 -12.19 9.97
CA ILE A 85 -2.90 -12.78 11.31
C ILE A 85 -3.15 -14.30 11.26
N GLU A 86 -4.25 -14.72 10.63
CA GLU A 86 -4.60 -16.13 10.46
C GLU A 86 -3.56 -16.89 9.63
N ALA A 87 -2.90 -16.22 8.68
CA ALA A 87 -1.88 -16.78 7.81
C ALA A 87 -0.46 -16.70 8.41
N LEU A 88 -0.28 -16.17 9.62
CA LEU A 88 1.05 -16.11 10.25
C LEU A 88 1.61 -17.52 10.40
N SER A 89 2.76 -17.75 9.76
CA SER A 89 3.44 -19.03 9.80
C SER A 89 3.93 -19.33 11.22
N THR A 90 3.67 -20.55 11.69
CA THR A 90 4.33 -21.10 12.87
C THR A 90 5.80 -21.35 12.57
N TRP A 91 6.68 -21.13 13.55
CA TRP A 91 8.09 -21.49 13.47
C TRP A 91 8.37 -22.76 14.28
N LYS A 92 9.51 -23.41 14.01
CA LYS A 92 9.98 -24.57 14.80
C LYS A 92 10.84 -24.11 15.97
N ASP A 93 11.05 -24.99 16.94
CA ASP A 93 12.03 -24.74 18.00
C ASP A 93 13.42 -24.45 17.39
N PHE A 94 14.10 -23.44 17.94
CA PHE A 94 15.40 -22.95 17.48
C PHE A 94 15.42 -22.33 16.06
N ASP A 95 14.27 -22.04 15.45
CA ASP A 95 14.16 -21.31 14.17
C ASP A 95 14.10 -19.78 14.39
N LEU A 96 15.26 -19.18 14.68
CA LEU A 96 15.39 -17.73 14.83
C LEU A 96 14.97 -16.93 13.58
N PRO A 97 15.31 -17.35 12.34
CA PRO A 97 14.79 -16.70 11.13
C PRO A 97 13.26 -16.73 11.04
N GLY A 98 12.63 -17.88 11.32
CA GLY A 98 11.17 -18.02 11.34
C GLY A 98 10.51 -17.11 12.37
N LEU A 99 11.03 -17.07 13.60
CA LEU A 99 10.56 -16.17 14.65
C LEU A 99 10.68 -14.70 14.24
N ARG A 100 11.80 -14.30 13.61
CA ARG A 100 11.99 -12.93 13.14
C ARG A 100 10.99 -12.57 12.04
N SER A 101 10.75 -13.47 11.09
CA SER A 101 9.76 -13.26 10.03
C SER A 101 8.35 -13.09 10.60
N PHE A 102 7.99 -13.93 11.59
CA PHE A 102 6.72 -13.81 12.31
C PHE A 102 6.59 -12.44 12.99
N CYS A 103 7.60 -12.04 13.77
CA CYS A 103 7.58 -10.75 14.47
C CYS A 103 7.46 -9.57 13.50
N ASN A 104 8.19 -9.60 12.39
CA ASN A 104 8.14 -8.53 11.38
C ASN A 104 6.76 -8.42 10.73
N GLU A 105 6.12 -9.54 10.36
CA GLU A 105 4.77 -9.52 9.80
C GLU A 105 3.73 -9.05 10.81
N LEU A 106 3.81 -9.52 12.06
CA LEU A 106 2.92 -9.07 13.12
C LEU A 106 3.06 -7.56 13.38
N GLN A 107 4.28 -7.04 13.43
CA GLN A 107 4.55 -5.61 13.57
C GLN A 107 3.94 -4.81 12.41
N GLY A 108 4.06 -5.29 11.17
CA GLY A 108 3.45 -4.66 10.00
C GLY A 108 1.91 -4.60 10.07
N ILE A 109 1.28 -5.66 10.57
CA ILE A 109 -0.17 -5.71 10.79
C ILE A 109 -0.58 -4.68 11.85
N VAL A 110 0.09 -4.67 13.00
CA VAL A 110 -0.19 -3.72 14.09
C VAL A 110 -0.02 -2.28 13.61
N ALA A 111 1.09 -1.96 12.93
CA ALA A 111 1.33 -0.62 12.39
C ALA A 111 0.21 -0.16 11.45
N THR A 112 -0.29 -1.07 10.59
CA THR A 112 -1.42 -0.77 9.70
C THR A 112 -2.68 -0.44 10.50
N LEU A 113 -3.00 -1.23 11.53
CA LEU A 113 -4.19 -1.02 12.36
C LEU A 113 -4.09 0.27 13.19
N SER A 114 -2.92 0.58 13.76
CA SER A 114 -2.69 1.82 14.50
C SER A 114 -2.77 3.06 13.61
N LEU A 115 -2.28 2.99 12.37
CA LEU A 115 -2.46 4.08 11.39
C LEU A 115 -3.93 4.32 11.09
N TRP A 116 -4.73 3.26 11.03
CA TRP A 116 -6.18 3.36 10.82
C TRP A 116 -6.91 4.04 11.99
N GLU A 117 -6.47 3.83 13.23
CA GLU A 117 -7.01 4.54 14.39
C GLU A 117 -6.74 6.04 14.36
N ILE A 118 -5.65 6.48 13.70
CA ILE A 118 -5.25 7.90 13.62
C ILE A 118 -5.96 8.63 12.46
N ILE A 119 -6.36 7.92 11.41
CA ILE A 119 -6.94 8.51 10.18
C ILE A 119 -8.48 8.67 10.27
N MET A 120 -9.13 8.08 11.28
CA MET A 120 -10.56 8.29 11.60
C MET A 120 -10.76 9.36 12.66
#